data_AF-A0A963EM38-F1
#
_entry.id   AF-A0A963EM38-F1
#
_cell.length_a   1.000
_cell.length_b   1.000
_cell.length_c   1.000
_cell.angle_alpha   90.00
_cell.angle_beta   90.00
_cell.angle_gamma   90.00
#
_symmetry.space_group_name_H-M   'P 1'
#
loop_
_entity.id
_entity.type
_entity.pdbx_description
1 polymer ?
#
loop_
_entity_poly.entity_id
_entity_poly.type
_entity_poly.pdbx_seq_one_letter_code
_entity_poly.pdbx_strand_id
1 'polypeptide(L)' 'MDTTKFIASELSSRKLWQLVEAPDAANITERQLSEAIAELARRRHYLQDLQELGKLGRQPKH' A
#
# COMPACT_ATOMS: atom_id res chain seq x y z
N MET A 1 -1.12 -4.76 27.09
CA MET A 1 -0.64 -5.05 25.72
C MET A 1 -0.95 -3.81 24.91
N ASP A 2 0.06 -2.98 24.68
CA ASP A 2 -0.05 -1.81 23.81
C ASP A 2 -0.47 -2.29 22.42
N THR A 3 -1.76 -2.12 22.13
CA THR A 3 -2.34 -2.29 20.81
C THR A 3 -1.73 -1.22 19.92
N THR A 4 -0.55 -1.52 19.36
CA THR A 4 0.06 -0.75 18.30
C THR A 4 -0.98 -0.70 17.20
N LYS A 5 -1.70 0.43 17.10
CA LYS A 5 -2.81 0.57 16.15
C LYS A 5 -2.23 0.29 14.77
N PHE A 6 -2.83 -0.67 14.08
CA PHE A 6 -2.51 -0.88 12.68
C PHE A 6 -2.97 0.35 11.91
N ILE A 7 -2.02 1.05 11.27
CA ILE A 7 -2.29 2.24 10.47
C ILE A 7 -1.67 2.01 9.10
N ALA A 8 -2.49 1.60 8.12
CA ALA A 8 -2.01 1.23 6.78
C ALA A 8 -1.21 2.35 6.10
N SER A 9 -1.59 3.62 6.31
CA SER A 9 -0.91 4.79 5.73
C SER A 9 0.51 5.01 6.25
N GLU A 10 0.83 4.51 7.45
CA GLU A 10 2.18 4.61 8.03
C GLU A 10 3.12 3.51 7.54
N LEU A 11 2.57 2.47 6.89
CA LEU A 11 3.36 1.36 6.37
C LEU A 11 3.90 1.67 4.97
N SER A 12 5.12 1.22 4.69
CA SER A 12 5.68 1.31 3.33
C SER A 12 4.92 0.42 2.35
N SER A 13 4.93 0.76 1.06
CA SER A 13 4.19 -0.02 0.04
C SER A 13 4.65 -1.47 -0.01
N ARG A 14 5.95 -1.71 0.21
CA ARG A 14 6.51 -3.06 0.33
C ARG A 14 5.93 -3.82 1.52
N LYS A 15 5.83 -3.17 2.69
CA LYS A 15 5.27 -3.81 3.88
C LYS A 15 3.79 -4.13 3.69
N LEU A 16 3.04 -3.23 3.07
CA LEU A 16 1.64 -3.47 2.71
C LEU A 16 1.49 -4.67 1.75
N TRP A 17 2.35 -4.79 0.74
CA TRP A 17 2.35 -5.96 -0.15
C TRP A 17 2.61 -7.27 0.60
N GLN A 18 3.60 -7.29 1.51
CA GLN A 18 3.89 -8.49 2.31
C GLN A 18 2.70 -8.92 3.18
N LEU A 19 1.92 -7.96 3.68
CA LEU A 19 0.71 -8.24 4.47
C LEU A 19 -0.42 -8.82 3.61
N VAL A 20 -0.53 -8.36 2.36
CA VAL A 20 -1.55 -8.83 1.42
C VAL A 20 -1.21 -10.19 0.82
N GLU A 21 0.07 -10.47 0.57
CA GLU A 21 0.53 -11.74 0.01
C GLU A 21 0.43 -12.91 1.00
N ALA A 22 0.56 -12.64 2.30
CA ALA A 22 0.53 -13.67 3.33
C ALA A 22 -0.21 -13.19 4.61
N PRO A 23 -1.53 -12.95 4.54
CA PRO A 23 -2.30 -12.38 5.64
C PRO A 23 -2.32 -13.28 6.89
N ASP A 24 -2.38 -14.60 6.70
CA ASP A 24 -2.36 -15.59 7.80
C ASP A 24 -1.01 -15.60 8.53
N ALA A 25 0.09 -15.51 7.78
CA ALA A 25 1.44 -15.45 8.35
C ALA A 25 1.71 -14.12 9.04
N ALA A 26 1.06 -13.05 8.60
CA ALA A 26 1.15 -11.72 9.18
C ALA A 26 0.27 -11.55 10.43
N ASN A 27 -0.61 -12.51 10.74
CA ASN A 27 -1.54 -12.47 11.86
C ASN A 27 -2.39 -11.17 11.86
N ILE A 28 -2.85 -10.77 10.68
CA ILE A 28 -3.73 -9.60 10.52
C ILE A 28 -5.18 -10.04 10.39
N THR A 29 -6.07 -9.21 10.90
CA THR A 29 -7.52 -9.36 10.74
C THR A 29 -7.95 -9.03 9.31
N GLU A 30 -9.12 -9.53 8.91
CA GLU A 30 -9.74 -9.18 7.61
C GLU A 30 -9.90 -7.67 7.42
N ARG A 31 -10.24 -6.95 8.50
CA ARG A 31 -10.30 -5.48 8.48
C ARG A 31 -8.96 -4.85 8.13
N GLN A 32 -7.89 -5.30 8.77
CA GLN A 32 -6.53 -4.78 8.52
C GLN A 32 -6.05 -5.14 7.10
N LEU A 33 -6.41 -6.32 6.60
CA LEU A 33 -6.17 -6.72 5.22
C LEU A 33 -6.88 -5.79 4.23
N SER A 34 -8.16 -5.48 4.47
CA SER A 34 -8.94 -4.55 3.65
C SER A 34 -8.32 -3.13 3.68
N GLU A 35 -7.91 -2.65 4.85
CA GLU A 35 -7.22 -1.36 5.01
C GLU A 35 -5.88 -1.32 4.23
N ALA A 36 -5.12 -2.42 4.23
CA ALA A 36 -3.87 -2.54 3.47
C ALA A 36 -4.09 -2.52 1.95
N ILE A 37 -5.08 -3.28 1.46
CA ILE A 37 -5.47 -3.30 0.04
C ILE A 37 -5.94 -1.92 -0.41
N ALA A 38 -6.78 -1.25 0.39
CA ALA A 38 -7.27 0.08 0.09
C ALA A 38 -6.13 1.11 -0.01
N GLU A 39 -5.15 1.04 0.88
CA GLU A 39 -3.97 1.93 0.83
C GLU A 39 -3.09 1.66 -0.40
N LEU A 40 -2.86 0.40 -0.76
CA LEU A 40 -2.15 0.04 -1.99
C LEU A 40 -2.86 0.59 -3.24
N ALA A 41 -4.19 0.45 -3.30
CA ALA A 41 -4.99 0.97 -4.40
C ALA A 41 -4.90 2.51 -4.50
N ARG A 42 -4.98 3.22 -3.37
CA ARG A 42 -4.79 4.68 -3.32
C ARG A 42 -3.42 5.10 -3.84
N ARG A 43 -2.35 4.40 -3.44
CA ARG A 43 -0.98 4.71 -3.89
C ARG A 43 -0.81 4.47 -5.39
N ARG A 44 -1.40 3.40 -5.93
CA ARG A 44 -1.40 3.14 -7.37
C ARG A 44 -2.12 4.26 -8.13
N HIS A 45 -3.29 4.67 -7.65
CA HIS A 45 -4.05 5.77 -8.24
C HIS A 45 -3.24 7.08 -8.23
N TYR A 46 -2.65 7.43 -7.08
CA TYR A 46 -1.82 8.63 -6.97
C TYR A 46 -0.62 8.62 -7.93
N LEU A 47 0.04 7.47 -8.10
CA LEU A 47 1.12 7.33 -9.08
C LEU A 47 0.62 7.50 -10.52
N GLN A 48 -0.56 6.96 -10.84
CA GLN A 48 -1.19 7.14 -12.14
C GLN A 48 -1.50 8.64 -12.39
N ASP A 49 -2.12 9.33 -11.43
CA ASP A 49 -2.42 10.76 -11.52
C ASP A 49 -1.15 11.58 -11.75
N LEU A 50 -0.07 11.26 -11.03
CA LEU A 50 1.21 11.95 -11.18
C LEU A 50 1.87 11.69 -12.54
N GLN A 51 1.66 10.50 -13.13
CA GLN A 51 2.12 10.17 -14.47
C GLN A 51 1.31 10.92 -15.54
N GLU A 52 -0.01 10.98 -15.39
CA GLU A 52 -0.91 11.74 -16.28
C GLU A 52 -0.61 13.24 -16.25
N LEU A 53 -0.29 13.78 -15.07
CA LEU A 53 0.12 15.18 -14.89
C LEU A 53 1.54 15.48 -15.41
N GLY A 54 2.27 14.48 -15.90
CA GLY A 54 3.67 14.62 -16.34
C GLY A 54 4.65 15.01 -15.22
N LYS A 55 4.23 14.90 -13.95
CA LYS A 55 5.01 15.27 -12.76
C LYS A 55 5.98 14.18 -12.33
N LEU A 56 5.66 12.92 -12.63
CA LEU A 56 6.67 11.87 -12.67
C LEU A 56 7.44 12.04 -13.98
N GLY A 57 8.59 12.71 -13.88
CA GLY A 57 9.47 12.95 -15.02
C GLY A 57 9.64 11.68 -15.84
N ARG A 58 9.28 11.78 -17.12
CA ARG A 58 9.38 10.70 -18.11
C ARG A 58 10.74 10.00 -17.96
N GLN A 59 10.76 8.78 -17.43
CA GLN A 59 11.80 7.82 -17.79
C GLN A 59 11.19 6.83 -18.78
N PRO A 60 11.33 7.09 -20.09
CA PRO A 60 10.98 6.12 -21.11
C PRO A 60 12.25 5.33 -21.42
N LYS A 61 12.45 4.12 -20.87
CA LYS A 61 13.35 3.12 -21.48
C LYS A 61 12.92 1.70 -21.11
N HIS A 62 12.08 1.11 -21.96
CA HIS A 62 12.35 -0.22 -22.50
C HIS A 62 11.84 -0.29 -23.93
#